data_AF-A0A9W7F6P0-F1
#
_entry.id   AF-A0A9W7F6P0-F1
#
_cell.length_a   1.000
_cell.length_b   1.000
_cell.length_c   1.000
_cell.angle_alpha   90.00
_cell.angle_beta   90.00
_cell.angle_gamma   90.00
#
_symmetry.space_group_name_H-M   'P 1'
#
loop_
_entity.id
_entity.type
_entity.pdbx_description
1 polymer ?
#
loop_
_entity_poly.entity_id
_entity_poly.type
_entity_poly.pdbx_seq_one_letter_code
_entity_poly.pdbx_strand_id
1 'polypeptide(L)' 'MNIAVIYEYGLNDYGKAEDFIQRGVDGFEAQNRKDHKDAMKAVMQLSQCLKKSGNVEKLAELKVSYPWLSLTS' A
#
# COMPACT_ATOMS: atom_id res chain seq x y z
N MET A 1 -1.21 14.72 0.76
CA MET A 1 -0.31 14.23 1.82
C MET A 1 -0.88 12.91 2.30
N ASN A 2 -0.21 11.77 2.05
CA ASN A 2 -0.76 10.47 2.40
C ASN A 2 -0.45 10.20 3.89
N ILE A 3 -1.49 10.13 4.72
CA ILE A 3 -1.40 9.92 6.19
C ILE A 3 -0.53 8.70 6.51
N ALA A 4 -0.54 7.70 5.65
CA ALA A 4 0.32 6.53 5.70
C ALA A 4 1.82 6.84 5.84
N VAL A 5 2.34 7.83 5.09
CA VAL A 5 3.76 8.21 5.12
C VAL A 5 4.14 8.82 6.47
N ILE A 6 3.19 9.48 7.14
CA ILE A 6 3.38 10.08 8.46
C ILE A 6 3.45 8.98 9.53
N TYR A 7 2.64 7.94 9.41
CA TYR A 7 2.70 6.80 10.33
C TYR A 7 3.95 5.93 10.10
N GLU A 8 4.34 5.71 8.84
CA GLU A 8 5.51 4.90 8.46
C GLU A 8 6.83 5.57 8.88
N TYR A 9 7.04 6.85 8.50
CA TYR A 9 8.31 7.53 8.75
C TYR A 9 8.31 8.39 10.02
N GLY A 10 7.15 8.88 10.45
CA GLY A 10 7.04 9.76 11.61
C GLY A 10 6.80 9.03 12.93
N LEU A 11 6.13 7.87 12.90
CA LEU A 11 5.69 7.16 14.12
C LEU A 11 6.17 5.71 14.22
N ASN A 12 6.76 5.13 13.16
CA ASN A 12 7.07 3.69 13.07
C ASN A 12 5.87 2.78 13.42
N ASP A 13 4.64 3.30 13.32
CA ASP A 13 3.41 2.57 13.62
C ASP A 13 2.88 1.97 12.32
N TYR A 14 3.56 0.89 11.92
CA TYR A 14 3.28 0.18 10.68
C TYR A 14 1.87 -0.44 10.66
N GLY A 15 1.30 -0.76 11.83
CA GLY A 15 -0.06 -1.29 11.94
C GLY A 15 -1.11 -0.26 11.54
N LYS A 16 -1.02 0.98 12.05
CA LYS A 16 -1.91 2.06 11.61
C LYS A 16 -1.65 2.48 10.18
N ALA A 17 -0.39 2.51 9.75
CA ALA A 17 -0.05 2.81 8.36
C ALA A 17 -0.75 1.82 7.41
N GLU A 18 -0.70 0.53 7.72
CA GLU A 18 -1.39 -0.51 6.95
C GLU A 18 -2.91 -0.27 6.89
N ASP A 19 -3.54 -0.03 8.03
CA ASP A 19 -4.99 0.16 8.15
C ASP A 19 -5.48 1.37 7.33
N PHE A 20 -4.72 2.46 7.33
CA PHE A 20 -5.03 3.65 6.53
C PHE A 20 -4.82 3.43 5.03
N ILE A 21 -3.76 2.71 4.63
CA ILE A 21 -3.50 2.45 3.22
C ILE A 21 -4.51 1.45 2.67
N GLN A 22 -4.90 0.43 3.44
CA GLN A 22 -5.91 -0.56 3.04
C GLN A 22 -7.26 0.10 2.74
N ARG A 23 -7.73 1.00 3.63
CA ARG A 23 -8.95 1.79 3.38
C ARG A 23 -8.82 2.69 2.15
N GLY A 24 -7.61 3.19 1.88
CA GLY A 24 -7.32 3.95 0.67
C GLY A 24 -7.47 3.08 -0.58
N VAL A 25 -6.92 1.87 -0.56
CA VAL A 25 -7.05 0.89 -1.65
C VAL A 25 -8.52 0.52 -1.87
N ASP A 26 -9.27 0.19 -0.82
CA ASP A 26 -10.68 -0.17 -0.92
C ASP A 26 -11.53 0.99 -1.47
N GLY A 27 -11.26 2.22 -1.02
CA GLY A 27 -11.92 3.42 -1.52
C GLY A 27 -11.61 3.71 -3.00
N PHE A 28 -10.38 3.43 -3.43
CA PHE A 28 -9.99 3.57 -4.84
C PHE A 28 -10.62 2.49 -5.72
N GLU A 29 -10.67 1.23 -5.27
CA GLU A 29 -11.33 0.15 -6.02
C GLU A 29 -12.85 0.37 -6.16
N ALA A 30 -13.48 0.99 -5.16
CA ALA A 30 -14.91 1.30 -5.18
C ALA A 30 -15.27 2.45 -6.14
N GLN A 31 -14.37 3.41 -6.37
CA GLN A 31 -14.63 4.60 -7.18
C GLN A 31 -14.03 4.56 -8.58
N ASN A 32 -12.91 3.86 -8.78
CA ASN A 32 -12.15 3.86 -10.02
C ASN A 32 -11.74 2.43 -10.40
N ARG A 33 -11.83 2.10 -11.69
CA ARG A 33 -11.19 0.89 -12.22
C ARG A 33 -9.72 0.89 -11.78
N LYS A 34 -9.21 -0.28 -11.38
CA LYS A 34 -7.91 -0.51 -10.70
C LYS A 34 -6.65 0.08 -11.39
N ASP A 35 -6.79 0.65 -12.59
CA ASP A 35 -5.73 1.25 -13.41
C ASP A 35 -5.53 2.77 -13.25
N HIS A 36 -6.28 3.44 -12.36
CA HIS A 36 -6.04 4.88 -12.14
C HIS A 36 -4.69 5.10 -11.44
N LYS A 37 -3.89 6.06 -11.92
CA LYS A 37 -2.54 6.36 -11.41
C LYS A 37 -2.48 6.57 -9.89
N ASP A 38 -3.56 7.05 -9.29
CA ASP A 38 -3.65 7.29 -7.85
C ASP A 38 -3.79 5.99 -7.05
N ALA A 39 -4.51 5.00 -7.58
CA ALA A 39 -4.60 3.66 -7.00
C ALA A 39 -3.24 2.95 -7.05
N MET A 40 -2.54 3.03 -8.19
CA MET A 40 -1.18 2.48 -8.32
C MET A 40 -0.21 3.11 -7.30
N LYS A 41 -0.31 4.42 -7.08
CA LYS A 41 0.54 5.12 -6.11
C LYS A 41 0.27 4.69 -4.67
N ALA A 42 -1.00 4.49 -4.31
CA ALA A 42 -1.39 3.99 -3.00
C ALA A 42 -0.88 2.56 -2.75
N VAL A 43 -1.03 1.67 -3.73
CA VAL A 43 -0.56 0.28 -3.68
C VAL A 43 0.97 0.20 -3.61
N MET A 44 1.69 1.06 -4.34
CA MET A 44 3.16 1.19 -4.21
C MET A 44 3.58 1.58 -2.80
N GLN A 45 2.87 2.54 -2.20
CA GLN A 45 3.15 2.98 -0.82
C GLN A 45 2.90 1.87 0.19
N LEU A 46 1.83 1.07 0.01
CA LEU A 46 1.60 -0.13 0.83
C LEU A 46 2.77 -1.11 0.75
N SER A 47 3.25 -1.39 -0.47
CA SER A 47 4.34 -2.33 -0.68
C SER A 47 5.63 -1.90 0.03
N GLN A 48 5.92 -0.59 0.06
CA GLN A 48 7.09 -0.06 0.76
C GLN A 48 6.92 -0.16 2.28
N CYS A 49 5.74 0.17 2.79
CA CYS A 49 5.41 0.05 4.21
C CYS A 49 5.57 -1.39 4.69
N LEU A 50 5.06 -2.37 3.95
CA LEU A 50 5.18 -3.79 4.29
C LEU A 50 6.63 -4.30 4.22
N LYS A 51 7.43 -3.80 3.25
CA LYS A 51 8.87 -4.08 3.20
C LYS A 51 9.58 -3.56 4.45
N LYS A 52 9.29 -2.34 4.89
CA LYS A 52 9.91 -1.75 6.09
C LYS A 52 9.46 -2.40 7.39
N SER A 53 8.19 -2.80 7.47
CA SER A 53 7.64 -3.49 8.64
C SER A 53 8.07 -4.96 8.73
N GLY A 54 8.76 -5.50 7.72
CA GLY A 54 9.15 -6.90 7.64
C GLY A 54 7.98 -7.87 7.40
N ASN A 55 6.80 -7.37 7.04
CA ASN A 55 5.60 -8.19 6.88
C ASN A 55 5.56 -8.80 5.46
N VAL A 56 6.39 -9.81 5.26
CA VAL A 56 6.61 -10.50 3.99
C VAL A 56 5.37 -11.26 3.49
N GLU A 57 4.52 -11.74 4.39
CA GLU A 57 3.30 -12.48 4.06
C GLU A 57 2.29 -11.57 3.36
N LYS A 58 1.94 -10.44 3.97
CA LYS A 58 1.05 -9.45 3.35
C LYS A 58 1.65 -8.82 2.11
N LEU A 59 2.98 -8.65 2.04
CA LEU A 59 3.63 -8.16 0.83
C LEU A 59 3.48 -9.16 -0.34
N ALA A 60 3.52 -10.46 -0.06
CA ALA A 60 3.30 -11.50 -1.06
C ALA A 60 1.84 -11.48 -1.55
N GLU A 61 0.87 -11.41 -0.64
CA GLU A 61 -0.55 -11.28 -0.98
C GLU A 61 -0.83 -10.03 -1.83
N LEU A 62 -0.22 -8.89 -1.48
CA LEU A 62 -0.34 -7.66 -2.23
C LEU A 62 0.21 -7.81 -3.66
N LYS A 63 1.37 -8.47 -3.83
CA LYS A 63 1.95 -8.74 -5.15
C LYS A 63 1.11 -9.72 -5.98
N VAL A 64 0.41 -10.65 -5.35
CA VAL A 64 -0.54 -11.55 -6.02
C VAL A 64 -1.75 -10.75 -6.53
N SER A 65 -2.31 -9.86 -5.71
CA SER A 65 -3.42 -8.99 -6.12
C SER A 65 -3.02 -7.94 -7.16
N TYR A 66 -1.76 -7.47 -7.12
CA TYR A 66 -1.22 -6.45 -8.00
C TYR A 66 0.09 -6.91 -8.65
N PRO A 67 0.04 -7.77 -9.68
CA PRO A 67 1.23 -8.37 -10.29
C PRO A 67 2.23 -7.35 -10.83
N TRP A 68 1.76 -6.17 -11.24
CA TRP A 68 2.60 -5.08 -11.74
C TRP A 68 3.58 -4.52 -10.69
N LEU A 69 3.33 -4.72 -9.39
CA LEU A 69 4.30 -4.39 -8.32
C LEU A 69 5.59 -5.19 -8.42
N SER A 70 5.51 -6.40 -8.99
CA SER A 70 6.66 -7.30 -9.14
C SER A 70 7.59 -6.87 -10.27
N LEU A 71 7.10 -6.02 -11.19
CA LEU A 71 7.85 -5.50 -12.33
C LEU A 71 8.63 -4.21 -12.01
N THR A 72 8.34 -3.57 -10.89
CA THR A 72 8.89 -2.26 -10.50
C THR A 72 10.00 -2.33 -9.45
N SER A 73 10.59 -3.51 -9.20
CA SER A 73 11.62 -3.71 -8.17
C SER A 73 13.04 -3.83 -8.72
#